data_AF-A0A7C7QKE3-F1
#
_entry.id   AF-A0A7C7QKE3-F1
#
_cell.length_a   1.000
_cell.length_b   1.000
_cell.length_c   1.000
_cell.angle_alpha   90.00
_cell.angle_beta   90.00
_cell.angle_gamma   90.00
#
_symmetry.space_group_name_H-M   'P 1'
#
loop_
_entity.id
_entity.type
_entity.pdbx_description
1 polymer ?
#
loop_
_entity_poly.entity_id
_entity_poly.type
_entity_poly.pdbx_seq_one_letter_code
_entity_poly.pdbx_strand_id
1 'polypeptide(L)' 'METRRRLLEAACQVFEEKGYRGARAADIRKRAGVNVAAVNYHFGDKATLYGEACVS' A
#
# COMPACT_ATOMS: atom_id res chain seq x y z
N MET A 1 -4.38 4.19 14.58
CA MET A 1 -4.22 4.69 13.18
C MET A 1 -2.83 4.41 12.59
N GLU A 2 -2.04 3.49 13.15
CA GLU A 2 -0.65 3.28 12.73
C GLU A 2 -0.53 2.39 11.47
N THR A 3 -1.42 1.39 11.34
CA THR A 3 -1.45 0.44 10.22
C THR A 3 -1.67 1.13 8.87
N ARG A 4 -2.59 2.11 8.80
CA ARG A 4 -2.88 2.86 7.56
C ARG A 4 -1.65 3.63 7.09
N ARG A 5 -0.96 4.32 8.01
CA ARG A 5 0.26 5.07 7.71
C ARG A 5 1.39 4.15 7.22
N ARG A 6 1.63 3.03 7.91
CA ARG A 6 2.61 2.02 7.49
C ARG A 6 2.31 1.45 6.10
N LEU A 7 1.03 1.27 5.76
CA LEU A 7 0.64 0.87 4.41
C LEU A 7 0.98 1.93 3.37
N LEU A 8 0.68 3.20 3.64
CA LEU A 8 0.94 4.30 2.70
C LEU A 8 2.44 4.49 2.46
N GLU A 9 3.26 4.46 3.52
CA GLU A 9 4.72 4.55 3.39
C GLU A 9 5.29 3.36 2.60
N ALA A 10 4.84 2.14 2.91
CA ALA A 10 5.25 0.94 2.16
C ALA A 10 4.74 0.98 0.71
N ALA A 11 3.55 1.53 0.47
CA ALA A 11 2.98 1.67 -0.86
C ALA A 11 3.83 2.60 -1.70
N CYS A 12 4.16 3.78 -1.17
CA CYS A 12 5.00 4.78 -1.82
C CYS A 12 6.36 4.16 -2.23
N GLN A 13 7.06 3.51 -1.30
CA GLN A 13 8.35 2.86 -1.60
C GLN A 13 8.24 1.78 -2.68
N VAL A 14 7.21 0.93 -2.62
CA VAL A 14 7.03 -0.13 -3.63
C VAL A 14 6.66 0.47 -5.00
N PHE A 15 5.90 1.55 -5.03
CA PHE A 15 5.58 2.27 -6.26
C PHE A 15 6.81 2.97 -6.85
N GLU A 16 7.70 3.52 -6.02
CA GLU A 16 8.97 4.10 -6.46
C GLU A 16 9.92 3.03 -7.01
N GLU A 17 10.05 1.88 -6.33
CA GLU A 17 10.98 0.82 -6.74
C GLU A 17 10.51 0.01 -7.95
N LYS A 18 9.20 -0.27 -8.06
CA LYS A 18 8.65 -1.17 -9.09
C LYS A 18 7.81 -0.46 -10.15
N GLY A 19 7.54 0.83 -9.97
CA GLY A 19 6.56 1.57 -10.75
C GLY A 19 5.12 1.12 -10.47
N TYR A 20 4.14 1.91 -10.92
CA TYR A 20 2.71 1.60 -10.74
C TYR A 20 2.32 0.23 -11.29
N ARG A 21 2.86 -0.18 -12.44
CA ARG A 21 2.51 -1.48 -13.07
C ARG A 21 3.15 -2.67 -12.36
N GLY A 22 4.39 -2.52 -11.86
CA GLY A 22 5.13 -3.59 -11.20
C GLY A 22 4.77 -3.77 -9.72
N ALA A 23 4.30 -2.72 -9.06
CA ALA A 23 3.84 -2.77 -7.68
C ALA A 23 2.57 -3.60 -7.55
N ARG A 24 2.56 -4.66 -6.73
CA ARG A 24 1.33 -5.37 -6.35
C ARG A 24 0.97 -5.03 -4.91
N ALA A 25 -0.34 -5.04 -4.61
CA ALA A 25 -0.81 -4.87 -3.22
C ALA A 25 -0.17 -5.90 -2.26
N ALA A 26 0.20 -7.08 -2.78
CA ALA A 26 0.94 -8.09 -2.04
C ALA A 26 2.35 -7.66 -1.61
N ASP A 27 3.09 -6.96 -2.47
CA ASP A 27 4.41 -6.43 -2.16
C ASP A 27 4.32 -5.38 -1.04
N ILE A 28 3.32 -4.52 -1.14
CA ILE A 28 3.07 -3.44 -0.19
C ILE A 28 2.71 -4.02 1.18
N ARG A 29 1.83 -5.02 1.22
CA ARG A 29 1.49 -5.75 2.45
C ARG A 29 2.70 -6.41 3.09
N LYS A 30 3.49 -7.11 2.28
CA LYS A 30 4.69 -7.80 2.74
C LYS A 30 5.67 -6.82 3.37
N ARG A 31 5.82 -5.63 2.77
CA ARG A 31 6.70 -4.57 3.25
C ARG A 31 6.16 -3.85 4.48
N ALA A 32 4.86 -3.56 4.51
CA ALA A 32 4.20 -2.92 5.66
C ALA A 32 4.14 -3.84 6.90
N GLY A 33 4.32 -5.16 6.74
CA GLY A 33 4.24 -6.12 7.84
C GLY A 33 2.83 -6.29 8.40
N VAL A 34 1.82 -6.08 7.55
CA VAL A 34 0.41 -5.99 7.92
C VAL A 34 -0.39 -7.17 7.35
N ASN A 35 -1.33 -7.69 8.13
CA ASN A 35 -2.13 -8.84 7.74
C ASN A 35 -3.14 -8.48 6.64
N VAL A 36 -3.43 -9.41 5.73
CA VAL A 36 -4.30 -9.23 4.54
C VAL A 36 -5.67 -8.67 4.91
N ALA A 37 -6.21 -9.06 6.06
CA ALA A 37 -7.50 -8.58 6.57
C ALA A 37 -7.52 -7.06 6.79
N ALA A 38 -6.44 -6.48 7.28
CA ALA A 38 -6.36 -5.04 7.53
C ALA A 38 -6.35 -4.24 6.22
N VAL A 39 -5.73 -4.77 5.17
CA VAL A 39 -5.61 -4.06 3.88
C VAL A 39 -6.91 -4.11 3.08
N ASN A 40 -7.56 -5.26 3.05
CA ASN A 40 -8.88 -5.39 2.43
C ASN A 40 -9.92 -4.50 3.15
N TYR A 41 -9.81 -4.34 4.47
CA TYR A 41 -10.69 -3.46 5.23
C TYR A 41 -10.41 -1.96 4.98
N HIS A 42 -9.13 -1.56 4.83
CA HIS A 42 -8.77 -0.14 4.75
C HIS A 42 -8.71 0.45 3.34
N PHE A 43 -8.31 -0.31 2.32
CA PHE A 43 -8.00 0.28 1.01
C PHE A 43 -8.77 -0.32 -0.16
N GLY A 44 -9.25 -1.56 -0.02
CA GLY A 44 -10.06 -2.25 -1.04
C GLY A 44 -9.28 -2.61 -2.31
N ASP A 45 -8.78 -1.61 -3.03
CA ASP A 45 -8.18 -1.74 -4.34
C ASP A 45 -6.86 -0.98 -4.50
N LYS A 46 -6.04 -1.44 -5.45
CA LYS A 46 -4.69 -0.91 -5.69
C LYS A 46 -4.72 0.55 -6.16
N ALA A 47 -5.75 0.94 -6.92
CA ALA A 47 -5.91 2.30 -7.42
C ALA A 47 -6.17 3.30 -6.27
N THR A 48 -7.03 2.94 -5.33
CA THR A 48 -7.30 3.73 -4.11
C THR A 48 -6.03 3.91 -3.30
N LEU A 49 -5.29 2.82 -3.09
CA LEU A 49 -4.02 2.85 -2.37
C LEU A 49 -2.97 3.75 -3.04
N TYR A 50 -2.91 3.75 -4.37
CA TYR A 50 -2.02 4.64 -5.12
C TYR A 50 -2.43 6.11 -5.01
N GLY A 51 -3.73 6.40 -5.13
CA GLY A 51 -4.26 7.75 -4.95
C GLY A 51 -3.98 8.29 -3.54
N GLU A 52 -4.21 7.49 -2.51
CA GLU A 52 -3.93 7.91 -1.12
C GLU A 52 -2.43 8.00 -0.83
N ALA A 53 -1.59 7.13 -1.41
CA ALA A 53 -0.13 7.19 -1.23
C ALA A 53 0.50 8.40 -1.91
N CYS A 54 -0.09 8.89 -3.02
CA CYS A 54 0.42 10.05 -3.74
C CYS A 54 -0.08 11.40 -3.17
N VAL A 55 -1.14 11.39 -2.36
CA VAL A 55 -1.78 12.60 -1.77
C VAL A 55 -1.31 12.87 -0.33
N SER A 56 -0.47 12.01 0.26
CA SER A 56 -0.05 12.12 1.66
C SER A 56 1.28 12.84 1.89
#